data_AF-A0A7J2H7K4-F1
#
_entry.id   AF-A0A7J2H7K4-F1
#
_cell.length_a   1.000
_cell.length_b   1.000
_cell.length_c   1.000
_cell.angle_alpha   90.00
_cell.angle_beta   90.00
_cell.angle_gamma   90.00
#
_symmetry.space_group_name_H-M   'P 1'
#
loop_
_entity.id
_entity.type
_entity.pdbx_description
1 polymer ?
#
loop_
_entity_poly.entity_id
_entity_poly.type
_entity_poly.pdbx_seq_one_letter_code
_entity_poly.pdbx_strand_id
1 'polypeptide(L)'
;MGLKKVYIVPYSHIDWGWGYYLGPSILYMSRVNSEIVARAVEILEREEDYRWCGVDKVYTLFGFWTLHPELREKFRSHVRSGRIDIACGMVSTPHLLGIAGTHCSGESLIRNMIYGAELMEEMLGFKFRNTVLQLNDVTGFFSQLPQIALKCGFKYLKVDRPGELYNRRGVPLNFWWMAPDGSMILCNRCPYGSAWKPQLYTSFEEAAEEFADWLDRVSRFSKLDEVLLYQGGDWDPPDAGLPEFVKEWNGRGLKPRLRISTPTEYFDAVVEHAGNLPVVRGSLDKVGWAALYGVDGDGVRREQREVIDLLLTCEKFLTIASLMGLKYPLELLKRLW
;
A
#
# COMPACT_ATOMS: atom_id res chain seq x y z
N MET A 1 29.34 -5.58 1.70
CA MET A 1 28.35 -6.46 2.35
C MET A 1 27.56 -7.13 1.24
N GLY A 2 27.42 -8.46 1.26
CA GLY A 2 26.71 -9.19 0.22
C GLY A 2 25.26 -9.44 0.65
N LEU A 3 24.32 -9.23 -0.27
CA LEU A 3 22.90 -9.51 -0.03
C LEU A 3 22.70 -10.94 0.47
N LYS A 4 22.01 -11.10 1.60
CA LYS A 4 21.69 -12.39 2.20
C LYS A 4 20.34 -12.89 1.76
N LYS A 5 19.34 -12.00 1.71
CA LYS A 5 17.94 -12.38 1.51
C LYS A 5 17.16 -11.32 0.74
N VAL A 6 16.28 -11.77 -0.14
CA VAL A 6 15.33 -10.90 -0.85
C VAL A 6 13.91 -11.32 -0.49
N TYR A 7 13.13 -10.33 -0.06
CA TYR A 7 11.72 -10.44 0.28
C TYR A 7 10.93 -9.96 -0.93
N ILE A 8 10.26 -10.89 -1.61
CA ILE A 8 9.44 -10.61 -2.79
C ILE A 8 8.00 -10.53 -2.30
N VAL A 9 7.36 -9.39 -2.54
CA VAL A 9 5.96 -9.15 -2.21
C VAL A 9 5.15 -9.17 -3.50
N PRO A 10 4.37 -10.23 -3.73
CA PRO A 10 3.40 -10.25 -4.82
C PRO A 10 2.30 -9.24 -4.50
N TYR A 11 2.04 -8.32 -5.41
CA TYR A 11 1.04 -7.27 -5.21
C TYR A 11 0.29 -6.96 -6.50
N SER A 12 -0.81 -6.24 -6.35
CA SER A 12 -1.57 -5.66 -7.45
C SER A 12 -1.97 -4.25 -7.02
N HIS A 13 -1.69 -3.25 -7.85
CA HIS A 13 -2.22 -1.92 -7.62
C HIS A 13 -3.57 -1.81 -8.32
N ILE A 14 -4.62 -1.82 -7.52
CA ILE A 14 -5.97 -2.01 -8.03
C ILE A 14 -6.68 -0.66 -8.01
N ASP A 15 -6.65 0.06 -9.13
CA ASP A 15 -7.39 1.30 -9.23
C ASP A 15 -8.88 1.09 -9.35
N TRP A 16 -9.62 1.98 -8.69
CA TRP A 16 -11.07 1.96 -8.69
C TRP A 16 -11.66 2.55 -9.97
N GLY A 17 -10.95 3.50 -10.57
CA GLY A 17 -11.29 4.09 -11.86
C GLY A 17 -10.15 4.95 -12.38
N TRP A 18 -9.49 4.48 -13.42
CA TRP A 18 -8.43 5.21 -14.11
C TRP A 18 -8.39 4.81 -15.60
N GLY A 19 -8.82 5.73 -16.47
CA GLY A 19 -9.01 5.50 -17.90
C GLY A 19 -10.07 4.40 -18.20
N TYR A 20 -10.67 4.43 -19.38
CA TYR A 20 -11.55 3.34 -19.83
C TYR A 20 -10.76 2.11 -20.33
N TYR A 21 -9.52 1.93 -19.86
CA TYR A 21 -8.58 0.94 -20.39
C TYR A 21 -9.05 -0.51 -20.18
N LEU A 22 -9.66 -0.77 -19.03
CA LEU A 22 -10.15 -2.10 -18.69
C LEU A 22 -11.62 -2.28 -19.07
N GLY A 23 -12.46 -1.26 -19.01
CA GLY A 23 -13.83 -1.36 -19.51
C GLY A 23 -14.65 -0.07 -19.41
N PRO A 24 -15.91 -0.11 -19.85
CA PRO A 24 -16.74 1.10 -20.00
C PRO A 24 -17.33 1.62 -18.69
N SER A 25 -17.19 0.91 -17.56
CA SER A 25 -17.84 1.28 -16.30
C SER A 25 -17.07 0.84 -15.04
N ILE A 26 -17.37 1.53 -13.94
CA ILE A 26 -16.87 1.22 -12.60
C ILE A 26 -17.26 -0.19 -12.12
N LEU A 27 -18.39 -0.72 -12.61
CA LEU A 27 -18.82 -2.09 -12.31
C LEU A 27 -17.93 -3.12 -13.01
N TYR A 28 -17.49 -2.82 -14.24
CA TYR A 28 -16.52 -3.68 -14.93
C TYR A 28 -15.19 -3.70 -14.17
N MET A 29 -14.69 -2.54 -13.77
CA MET A 29 -13.47 -2.43 -12.94
C MET A 29 -13.60 -3.23 -11.66
N SER A 30 -14.72 -3.07 -10.95
CA SER A 30 -15.00 -3.80 -9.72
C SER A 30 -14.98 -5.32 -9.92
N ARG A 31 -15.48 -5.84 -11.05
CA ARG A 31 -15.37 -7.27 -11.40
C ARG A 31 -13.93 -7.70 -11.61
N VAL A 32 -13.14 -6.98 -12.43
CA VAL A 32 -11.72 -7.29 -12.65
C VAL A 32 -10.96 -7.31 -11.32
N ASN A 33 -11.17 -6.29 -10.49
CA ASN A 33 -10.57 -6.18 -9.16
C ASN A 33 -10.93 -7.37 -8.28
N SER A 34 -12.17 -7.87 -8.39
CA SER A 34 -12.65 -9.03 -7.64
C SER A 34 -11.95 -10.32 -8.05
N GLU A 35 -11.77 -10.54 -9.35
CA GLU A 35 -11.08 -11.72 -9.88
C GLU A 35 -9.60 -11.75 -9.47
N ILE A 36 -8.93 -10.59 -9.39
CA ILE A 36 -7.55 -10.49 -8.88
C ILE A 36 -7.46 -11.00 -7.44
N VAL A 37 -8.38 -10.57 -6.58
CA VAL A 37 -8.42 -11.00 -5.17
C VAL A 37 -8.78 -12.49 -5.07
N ALA A 38 -9.77 -12.95 -5.85
CA ALA A 38 -10.17 -14.35 -5.90
C ALA A 38 -8.99 -15.25 -6.31
N ARG A 39 -8.25 -14.86 -7.36
CA ARG A 39 -7.06 -15.56 -7.82
C ARG A 39 -5.96 -15.62 -6.75
N ALA A 40 -5.75 -14.55 -6.00
CA ALA A 40 -4.79 -14.55 -4.89
C ALA A 40 -5.18 -15.59 -3.82
N VAL A 41 -6.46 -15.63 -3.46
CA VAL A 41 -6.99 -16.63 -2.50
C VAL A 41 -6.80 -18.05 -3.03
N GLU A 42 -7.05 -18.32 -4.32
CA GLU A 42 -6.82 -19.64 -4.91
C GLU A 42 -5.36 -20.10 -4.81
N ILE A 43 -4.40 -19.21 -5.06
CA ILE A 43 -2.97 -19.54 -4.96
C ILE A 43 -2.60 -19.79 -3.48
N LEU A 44 -3.09 -18.96 -2.57
CA LEU A 44 -2.85 -19.13 -1.12
C LEU A 44 -3.35 -20.49 -0.59
N GLU A 45 -4.44 -21.02 -1.14
CA GLU A 45 -4.97 -22.34 -0.78
C GLU A 45 -4.12 -23.50 -1.31
N ARG A 46 -3.37 -23.29 -2.39
CA ARG A 46 -2.53 -24.34 -3.03
C ARG A 46 -1.08 -24.31 -2.57
N GLU A 47 -0.57 -23.13 -2.28
CA GLU A 47 0.85 -22.88 -2.00
C GLU A 47 1.00 -22.35 -0.58
N GLU A 48 1.37 -23.20 0.38
CA GLU A 48 1.49 -22.87 1.81
C GLU A 48 2.44 -21.68 2.05
N ASP A 49 3.52 -21.60 1.26
CA ASP A 49 4.52 -20.55 1.36
C ASP A 49 4.20 -19.28 0.54
N TYR A 50 3.02 -19.20 -0.08
CA TYR A 50 2.62 -17.99 -0.75
C TYR A 50 2.09 -16.94 0.23
N ARG A 51 2.44 -15.68 -0.06
CA ARG A 51 1.98 -14.47 0.63
C ARG A 51 1.57 -13.44 -0.43
N TRP A 52 0.64 -12.56 -0.11
CA TRP A 52 0.12 -11.57 -1.05
C TRP A 52 -0.20 -10.24 -0.37
N CYS A 53 0.03 -9.13 -1.07
CA CYS A 53 -0.24 -7.78 -0.58
C CYS A 53 -0.89 -6.91 -1.68
N GLY A 54 -1.94 -7.40 -2.35
CA GLY A 54 -2.61 -6.65 -3.42
C GLY A 54 -3.89 -5.93 -3.02
N VAL A 55 -4.26 -5.90 -1.74
CA VAL A 55 -5.36 -5.05 -1.27
C VAL A 55 -4.83 -3.64 -1.05
N ASP A 56 -4.79 -2.87 -2.13
CA ASP A 56 -4.25 -1.50 -2.09
C ASP A 56 -5.12 -0.52 -1.30
N LYS A 57 -6.44 -0.71 -1.24
CA LYS A 57 -7.40 0.13 -0.52
C LYS A 57 -8.65 -0.66 -0.17
N VAL A 58 -9.33 -0.33 0.93
CA VAL A 58 -10.45 -1.16 1.43
C VAL A 58 -11.59 -1.24 0.42
N TYR A 59 -11.84 -0.14 -0.29
CA TYR A 59 -12.93 -0.07 -1.27
C TYR A 59 -12.79 -1.09 -2.41
N THR A 60 -11.57 -1.50 -2.77
CA THR A 60 -11.38 -2.51 -3.84
C THR A 60 -11.91 -3.89 -3.44
N LEU A 61 -12.05 -4.17 -2.14
CA LEU A 61 -12.62 -5.42 -1.66
C LEU A 61 -14.15 -5.47 -1.76
N PHE A 62 -14.85 -4.35 -1.98
CA PHE A 62 -16.33 -4.36 -1.97
C PHE A 62 -16.92 -5.21 -3.10
N GLY A 63 -16.31 -5.14 -4.29
CA GLY A 63 -16.63 -6.01 -5.41
C GLY A 63 -16.41 -7.47 -5.04
N PHE A 64 -15.21 -7.80 -4.55
CA PHE A 64 -14.85 -9.17 -4.15
C PHE A 64 -15.80 -9.71 -3.10
N TRP A 65 -16.11 -8.88 -2.08
CA TRP A 65 -17.03 -9.26 -1.02
C TRP A 65 -18.40 -9.59 -1.59
N THR A 66 -18.90 -8.82 -2.54
CA THR A 66 -20.23 -9.03 -3.13
C THR A 66 -20.26 -10.22 -4.09
N LEU A 67 -19.24 -10.35 -4.95
CA LEU A 67 -19.22 -11.29 -6.07
C LEU A 67 -18.69 -12.69 -5.71
N HIS A 68 -17.84 -12.80 -4.68
CA HIS A 68 -17.25 -14.06 -4.23
C HIS A 68 -17.54 -14.36 -2.74
N PRO A 69 -18.83 -14.45 -2.33
CA PRO A 69 -19.18 -14.75 -0.94
C PRO A 69 -18.59 -16.06 -0.41
N GLU A 70 -18.37 -17.04 -1.29
CA GLU A 70 -17.76 -18.33 -1.01
C GLU A 70 -16.28 -18.26 -0.61
N LEU A 71 -15.57 -17.18 -0.97
CA LEU A 71 -14.15 -17.01 -0.67
C LEU A 71 -13.89 -16.17 0.60
N ARG A 72 -14.93 -15.55 1.18
CA ARG A 72 -14.79 -14.62 2.33
C ARG A 72 -14.13 -15.26 3.55
N GLU A 73 -14.50 -16.49 3.91
CA GLU A 73 -13.90 -17.19 5.06
C GLU A 73 -12.42 -17.53 4.83
N LYS A 74 -12.08 -17.95 3.61
CA LYS A 74 -10.69 -18.21 3.23
C LYS A 74 -9.86 -16.93 3.28
N PHE A 75 -10.38 -15.84 2.72
CA PHE A 75 -9.77 -14.52 2.80
C PHE A 75 -9.54 -14.09 4.26
N ARG A 76 -10.56 -14.20 5.12
CA ARG A 76 -10.44 -13.93 6.57
C ARG A 76 -9.34 -14.76 7.23
N SER A 77 -9.27 -16.06 6.92
CA SER A 77 -8.24 -16.96 7.45
C SER A 77 -6.82 -16.55 7.03
N HIS A 78 -6.63 -16.18 5.75
CA HIS A 78 -5.34 -15.75 5.23
C HIS A 78 -4.91 -14.39 5.76
N VAL A 79 -5.83 -13.45 5.98
CA VAL A 79 -5.53 -12.19 6.68
C VAL A 79 -5.16 -12.46 8.15
N ARG A 80 -5.92 -13.32 8.85
CA ARG A 80 -5.68 -13.64 10.26
C ARG A 80 -4.33 -14.34 10.48
N SER A 81 -3.91 -15.18 9.54
CA SER A 81 -2.61 -15.86 9.57
C SER A 81 -1.45 -14.99 9.08
N GLY A 82 -1.71 -13.77 8.61
CA GLY A 82 -0.69 -12.85 8.10
C GLY A 82 -0.17 -13.20 6.70
N ARG A 83 -0.85 -14.10 5.97
CA ARG A 83 -0.50 -14.48 4.59
C ARG A 83 -1.03 -13.47 3.57
N ILE A 84 -2.11 -12.75 3.90
CA ILE A 84 -2.54 -11.55 3.20
C ILE A 84 -2.22 -10.35 4.07
N ASP A 85 -1.48 -9.39 3.51
CA ASP A 85 -1.29 -8.07 4.08
C ASP A 85 -2.16 -7.05 3.32
N ILE A 86 -2.66 -6.05 4.04
CA ILE A 86 -3.53 -5.01 3.46
C ILE A 86 -2.69 -3.76 3.31
N ALA A 87 -2.40 -3.36 2.08
CA ALA A 87 -1.31 -2.45 1.82
C ALA A 87 -1.48 -1.08 2.49
N CYS A 88 -2.67 -0.51 2.35
CA CYS A 88 -2.95 0.84 2.84
C CYS A 88 -3.82 0.81 4.10
N GLY A 89 -4.80 -0.08 4.15
CA GLY A 89 -5.79 -0.17 5.24
C GLY A 89 -6.64 1.10 5.39
N MET A 90 -6.55 2.03 4.43
CA MET A 90 -7.39 3.21 4.32
C MET A 90 -8.59 2.93 3.40
N VAL A 91 -9.66 3.72 3.53
CA VAL A 91 -10.85 3.59 2.65
C VAL A 91 -10.43 3.67 1.18
N SER A 92 -9.64 4.68 0.83
CA SER A 92 -9.02 4.87 -0.49
C SER A 92 -7.53 5.22 -0.37
N THR A 93 -6.77 5.12 -1.46
CA THR A 93 -5.38 5.61 -1.53
C THR A 93 -5.41 7.07 -2.01
N PRO A 94 -5.11 8.06 -1.14
CA PRO A 94 -5.20 9.46 -1.51
C PRO A 94 -3.89 9.94 -2.14
N HIS A 95 -3.96 10.98 -2.97
CA HIS A 95 -2.79 11.78 -3.27
C HIS A 95 -2.55 12.78 -2.13
N LEU A 96 -1.31 12.90 -1.67
CA LEU A 96 -0.96 13.74 -0.52
C LEU A 96 -0.50 15.14 -0.92
N LEU A 97 -0.30 15.39 -2.21
CA LEU A 97 -0.03 16.72 -2.74
C LEU A 97 -1.26 17.63 -2.65
N GLY A 98 -1.09 18.84 -2.10
CA GLY A 98 -2.09 19.91 -2.05
C GLY A 98 -2.67 20.35 -3.41
N ILE A 99 -1.99 19.98 -4.49
CA ILE A 99 -2.34 20.31 -5.88
C ILE A 99 -3.04 19.17 -6.63
N ALA A 100 -3.10 17.96 -6.05
CA ALA A 100 -3.82 16.86 -6.68
C ALA A 100 -5.34 17.08 -6.57
N GLY A 101 -6.10 16.67 -7.61
CA GLY A 101 -7.57 16.71 -7.58
C GLY A 101 -8.20 15.84 -6.49
N THR A 102 -7.40 14.98 -5.87
CA THR A 102 -7.75 14.07 -4.76
C THR A 102 -7.01 14.39 -3.46
N HIS A 103 -6.50 15.63 -3.31
CA HIS A 103 -5.80 16.05 -2.09
C HIS A 103 -6.65 15.80 -0.84
N CYS A 104 -6.13 15.04 0.11
CA CYS A 104 -6.72 14.94 1.44
C CYS A 104 -6.19 16.04 2.36
N SER A 105 -7.12 16.83 2.93
CA SER A 105 -6.81 17.66 4.10
C SER A 105 -6.35 16.79 5.27
N GLY A 106 -5.72 17.40 6.29
CA GLY A 106 -5.23 16.66 7.46
C GLY A 106 -6.29 15.78 8.14
N GLU A 107 -7.48 16.34 8.38
CA GLU A 107 -8.61 15.58 8.95
C GLU A 107 -9.09 14.48 8.00
N SER A 108 -9.26 14.77 6.71
CA SER A 108 -9.70 13.78 5.72
C SER A 108 -8.74 12.59 5.63
N LEU A 109 -7.41 12.84 5.70
CA LEU A 109 -6.41 11.76 5.73
C LEU A 109 -6.56 10.89 6.99
N ILE A 110 -6.76 11.51 8.16
CA ILE A 110 -6.95 10.80 9.42
C ILE A 110 -8.24 9.96 9.37
N ARG A 111 -9.35 10.53 8.88
CA ARG A 111 -10.61 9.79 8.70
C ARG A 111 -10.47 8.63 7.72
N ASN A 112 -9.76 8.84 6.62
CA ASN A 112 -9.49 7.79 5.64
C ASN A 112 -8.76 6.59 6.27
N MET A 113 -7.81 6.84 7.18
CA MET A 113 -7.13 5.78 7.96
C MET A 113 -8.05 5.12 8.98
N ILE A 114 -8.79 5.90 9.77
CA ILE A 114 -9.67 5.38 10.83
C ILE A 114 -10.80 4.55 10.24
N TYR A 115 -11.55 5.11 9.28
CA TYR A 115 -12.69 4.42 8.67
C TYR A 115 -12.26 3.25 7.79
N GLY A 116 -11.06 3.32 7.19
CA GLY A 116 -10.49 2.16 6.49
C GLY A 116 -10.28 0.98 7.44
N ALA A 117 -9.70 1.24 8.61
CA ALA A 117 -9.54 0.22 9.64
C ALA A 117 -10.88 -0.32 10.13
N GLU A 118 -11.85 0.56 10.45
CA GLU A 118 -13.19 0.15 10.88
C GLU A 118 -13.91 -0.72 9.83
N LEU A 119 -13.92 -0.31 8.55
CA LEU A 119 -14.51 -1.09 7.47
C LEU A 119 -13.84 -2.46 7.30
N MET A 120 -12.51 -2.52 7.41
CA MET A 120 -11.80 -3.81 7.39
C MET A 120 -12.21 -4.69 8.57
N GLU A 121 -12.32 -4.14 9.78
CA GLU A 121 -12.77 -4.90 10.96
C GLU A 121 -14.18 -5.45 10.77
N GLU A 122 -15.10 -4.66 10.22
CA GLU A 122 -16.47 -5.08 9.89
C GLU A 122 -16.48 -6.22 8.86
N MET A 123 -15.70 -6.09 7.78
CA MET A 123 -15.59 -7.12 6.75
C MET A 123 -14.96 -8.40 7.33
N LEU A 124 -13.89 -8.27 8.10
CA LEU A 124 -13.13 -9.42 8.62
C LEU A 124 -13.80 -10.11 9.81
N GLY A 125 -14.60 -9.39 10.60
CA GLY A 125 -15.21 -9.89 11.83
C GLY A 125 -14.21 -10.05 12.99
N PHE A 126 -13.05 -9.41 12.92
CA PHE A 126 -12.05 -9.39 14.00
C PHE A 126 -11.24 -8.11 13.97
N LYS A 127 -10.57 -7.79 15.08
CA LYS A 127 -9.69 -6.62 15.20
C LYS A 127 -8.55 -6.70 14.20
N PHE A 128 -8.48 -5.71 13.32
CA PHE A 128 -7.51 -5.64 12.24
C PHE A 128 -6.54 -4.51 12.54
N ARG A 129 -5.25 -4.83 12.60
CA ARG A 129 -4.20 -3.83 12.76
C ARG A 129 -3.32 -3.84 11.53
N ASN A 130 -3.45 -2.81 10.71
CA ASN A 130 -2.50 -2.60 9.64
C ASN A 130 -1.13 -2.20 10.21
N THR A 131 -0.08 -2.92 9.84
CA THR A 131 1.26 -2.69 10.39
C THR A 131 2.08 -1.75 9.51
N VAL A 132 1.92 -1.83 8.20
CA VAL A 132 2.67 -1.04 7.21
C VAL A 132 1.69 -0.12 6.49
N LEU A 133 1.89 1.19 6.61
CA LEU A 133 1.20 2.14 5.75
C LEU A 133 1.91 2.19 4.40
N GLN A 134 1.32 1.58 3.37
CA GLN A 134 1.84 1.60 2.01
C GLN A 134 1.11 2.64 1.18
N LEU A 135 1.88 3.55 0.60
CA LEU A 135 1.39 4.62 -0.26
C LEU A 135 1.90 4.35 -1.67
N ASN A 136 1.24 3.38 -2.32
CA ASN A 136 1.61 2.92 -3.66
C ASN A 136 1.10 3.89 -4.73
N ASP A 137 1.98 4.27 -5.67
CA ASP A 137 1.67 5.25 -6.72
C ASP A 137 1.33 6.66 -6.18
N VAL A 138 1.62 6.93 -4.91
CA VAL A 138 1.34 8.22 -4.25
C VAL A 138 2.55 9.14 -4.32
N THR A 139 2.29 10.44 -4.41
CA THR A 139 3.30 11.51 -4.31
C THR A 139 2.90 12.55 -3.28
N GLY A 140 3.87 13.36 -2.84
CA GLY A 140 3.63 14.51 -1.95
C GLY A 140 3.82 14.23 -0.48
N PHE A 141 4.82 13.43 -0.13
CA PHE A 141 5.01 13.00 1.25
C PHE A 141 5.57 14.13 2.13
N PHE A 142 4.66 14.78 2.87
CA PHE A 142 4.94 15.88 3.79
C PHE A 142 5.56 15.39 5.11
N SER A 143 6.28 16.28 5.80
CA SER A 143 7.09 15.92 6.98
C SER A 143 6.31 15.43 8.20
N GLN A 144 5.01 15.70 8.30
CA GLN A 144 4.17 15.25 9.43
C GLN A 144 3.70 13.79 9.28
N LEU A 145 3.86 13.19 8.10
CA LEU A 145 3.33 11.85 7.80
C LEU A 145 3.82 10.76 8.77
N PRO A 146 5.11 10.72 9.21
CA PRO A 146 5.55 9.76 10.23
C PRO A 146 4.74 9.84 11.53
N GLN A 147 4.45 11.05 12.01
CA GLN A 147 3.67 11.25 13.24
C GLN A 147 2.23 10.75 13.05
N ILE A 148 1.59 11.12 11.93
CA ILE A 148 0.22 10.71 11.63
C ILE A 148 0.13 9.19 11.55
N ALA A 149 1.02 8.55 10.79
CA ALA A 149 1.05 7.09 10.64
C ALA A 149 1.17 6.38 12.00
N LEU A 150 2.11 6.80 12.85
CA LEU A 150 2.28 6.23 14.18
C LEU A 150 1.04 6.43 15.07
N LYS A 151 0.44 7.62 15.06
CA LYS A 151 -0.77 7.93 15.83
C LYS A 151 -2.01 7.17 15.33
N CYS A 152 -2.07 6.83 14.05
CA CYS A 152 -3.09 5.97 13.46
C CYS A 152 -2.81 4.47 13.63
N GLY A 153 -1.73 4.09 14.33
CA GLY A 153 -1.46 2.71 14.76
C GLY A 153 -0.52 1.90 13.87
N PHE A 154 -0.06 2.48 12.75
CA PHE A 154 0.96 1.89 11.88
C PHE A 154 2.33 1.88 12.57
N LYS A 155 3.19 0.92 12.20
CA LYS A 155 4.56 0.81 12.71
C LYS A 155 5.62 1.17 11.66
N TYR A 156 5.28 0.96 10.39
CA TYR A 156 6.20 1.12 9.27
C TYR A 156 5.52 1.87 8.13
N LEU A 157 6.34 2.43 7.24
CA LEU A 157 5.87 3.17 6.08
C LEU A 157 6.55 2.66 4.81
N LYS A 158 5.78 2.45 3.74
CA LYS A 158 6.30 2.23 2.39
C LYS A 158 5.83 3.34 1.47
N VAL A 159 6.78 3.93 0.76
CA VAL A 159 6.55 4.93 -0.30
C VAL A 159 7.28 4.48 -1.55
N ASP A 160 6.94 4.96 -2.74
CA ASP A 160 7.64 4.52 -3.96
C ASP A 160 7.89 5.60 -5.00
N ARG A 161 7.02 6.59 -5.10
CA ARG A 161 7.16 7.70 -6.06
C ARG A 161 7.59 9.01 -5.42
N PRO A 162 8.34 9.85 -6.15
CA PRO A 162 9.02 9.57 -7.41
C PRO A 162 10.40 8.92 -7.15
N GLY A 163 10.53 7.62 -7.47
CA GLY A 163 11.75 6.83 -7.21
C GLY A 163 13.02 7.42 -7.83
N GLU A 164 12.95 7.96 -9.05
CA GLU A 164 14.11 8.56 -9.72
C GLU A 164 14.60 9.85 -9.03
N LEU A 165 13.69 10.64 -8.46
CA LEU A 165 14.08 11.79 -7.66
C LEU A 165 14.79 11.35 -6.38
N TYR A 166 14.27 10.30 -5.73
CA TYR A 166 14.88 9.74 -4.52
C TYR A 166 16.27 9.18 -4.79
N ASN A 167 16.46 8.51 -5.92
CA ASN A 167 17.76 8.03 -6.39
C ASN A 167 18.75 9.20 -6.56
N ARG A 168 18.38 10.25 -7.31
CA ARG A 168 19.23 11.42 -7.53
C ARG A 168 19.58 12.19 -6.24
N ARG A 169 18.67 12.19 -5.27
CA ARG A 169 18.89 12.81 -3.95
C ARG A 169 19.66 11.92 -2.98
N GLY A 170 19.99 10.68 -3.36
CA GLY A 170 20.65 9.74 -2.49
C GLY A 170 19.83 9.34 -1.26
N VAL A 171 18.49 9.39 -1.35
CA VAL A 171 17.62 8.88 -0.28
C VAL A 171 17.88 7.37 -0.18
N PRO A 172 18.22 6.81 0.99
CA PRO A 172 18.46 5.37 1.14
C PRO A 172 17.20 4.56 0.83
N LEU A 173 17.36 3.28 0.49
CA LEU A 173 16.21 2.37 0.31
C LEU A 173 15.45 2.18 1.64
N ASN A 174 16.19 2.01 2.74
CA ASN A 174 15.67 1.93 4.10
C ASN A 174 16.20 3.08 4.94
N PHE A 175 15.33 3.77 5.67
CA PHE A 175 15.70 4.93 6.48
C PHE A 175 14.69 5.17 7.61
N TRP A 176 15.13 5.82 8.67
CA TRP A 176 14.20 6.37 9.66
C TRP A 176 13.72 7.74 9.18
N TRP A 177 12.40 7.93 9.05
CA TRP A 177 11.84 9.23 8.72
C TRP A 177 11.33 9.93 9.97
N MET A 178 11.92 11.09 10.27
CA MET A 178 11.62 11.87 11.46
C MET A 178 10.70 13.06 11.15
N ALA A 179 9.57 13.12 11.86
CA ALA A 179 8.64 14.23 11.82
C ALA A 179 9.14 15.43 12.67
N PRO A 180 8.55 16.64 12.50
CA PRO A 180 8.94 17.83 13.27
C PRO A 180 8.80 17.69 14.80
N ASP A 181 7.91 16.82 15.27
CA ASP A 181 7.72 16.54 16.71
C ASP A 181 8.73 15.51 17.27
N GLY A 182 9.64 15.01 16.44
CA GLY A 182 10.61 13.98 16.82
C GLY A 182 10.12 12.54 16.66
N SER A 183 8.86 12.33 16.28
CA SER A 183 8.36 10.99 15.96
C SER A 183 9.15 10.38 14.80
N MET A 184 9.57 9.12 14.92
CA MET A 184 10.36 8.40 13.91
C MET A 184 9.68 7.11 13.49
N ILE A 185 9.53 6.90 12.18
CA ILE A 185 8.99 5.67 11.60
C ILE A 185 10.02 5.05 10.64
N LEU A 186 10.13 3.73 10.63
CA LEU A 186 11.00 3.02 9.69
C LEU A 186 10.31 2.99 8.32
N CYS A 187 11.03 3.51 7.32
CA CYS A 187 10.54 3.65 5.96
C CYS A 187 11.33 2.79 4.99
N ASN A 188 10.63 2.25 3.99
CA ASN A 188 11.23 1.70 2.80
C ASN A 188 10.70 2.43 1.55
N ARG A 189 11.60 2.73 0.60
CA ARG A 189 11.25 3.39 -0.66
C ARG A 189 11.40 2.51 -1.91
N CYS A 190 11.15 1.21 -1.78
CA CYS A 190 11.17 0.26 -2.88
C CYS A 190 10.38 0.84 -4.06
N PRO A 191 10.96 0.87 -5.28
CA PRO A 191 10.29 1.41 -6.45
C PRO A 191 8.91 0.78 -6.68
N TYR A 192 8.06 1.54 -7.36
CA TYR A 192 6.73 1.11 -7.73
C TYR A 192 6.82 0.02 -8.80
N GLY A 193 6.31 -1.16 -8.47
CA GLY A 193 6.11 -2.27 -9.38
C GLY A 193 7.35 -2.84 -10.07
N SER A 194 7.11 -3.94 -10.77
CA SER A 194 8.03 -4.51 -11.73
C SER A 194 7.24 -5.21 -12.83
N ALA A 195 7.68 -5.06 -14.08
CA ALA A 195 7.17 -5.89 -15.18
C ALA A 195 7.68 -7.34 -15.13
N TRP A 196 8.59 -7.66 -14.21
CA TRP A 196 9.21 -8.99 -14.11
C TRP A 196 8.24 -10.03 -13.55
N LYS A 197 8.07 -11.12 -14.30
CA LYS A 197 7.30 -12.30 -13.92
C LYS A 197 7.92 -13.55 -14.54
N PRO A 198 8.24 -14.61 -13.76
CA PRO A 198 8.82 -15.84 -14.31
C PRO A 198 8.06 -16.41 -15.51
N GLN A 199 6.72 -16.35 -15.49
CA GLN A 199 5.86 -16.87 -16.56
C GLN A 199 5.99 -16.13 -17.91
N LEU A 200 6.65 -14.96 -17.95
CA LEU A 200 6.89 -14.22 -19.19
C LEU A 200 8.14 -14.69 -19.95
N TYR A 201 8.94 -15.58 -19.34
CA TYR A 201 10.19 -16.06 -19.89
C TYR A 201 10.09 -17.52 -20.32
N THR A 202 10.95 -17.92 -21.24
CA THR A 202 10.92 -19.27 -21.83
C THR A 202 11.65 -20.32 -21.00
N SER A 203 12.54 -19.88 -20.10
CA SER A 203 13.36 -20.74 -19.24
C SER A 203 13.59 -20.12 -17.87
N PHE A 204 13.98 -20.95 -16.89
CA PHE A 204 14.40 -20.48 -15.57
C PHE A 204 15.60 -19.54 -15.67
N GLU A 205 16.57 -19.87 -16.53
CA GLU A 205 17.81 -19.10 -16.70
C GLU A 205 17.53 -17.68 -17.18
N GLU A 206 16.67 -17.52 -18.18
CA GLU A 206 16.24 -16.21 -18.69
C GLU A 206 15.51 -15.39 -17.61
N ALA A 207 14.57 -16.01 -16.89
CA ALA A 207 13.88 -15.36 -15.78
C ALA A 207 14.84 -14.95 -14.65
N ALA A 208 15.83 -15.78 -14.36
CA ALA A 208 16.82 -15.58 -13.30
C ALA A 208 17.79 -14.43 -13.62
N GLU A 209 18.21 -14.31 -14.88
CA GLU A 209 19.05 -13.20 -15.36
C GLU A 209 18.33 -11.86 -15.20
N GLU A 210 17.10 -11.77 -15.71
CA GLU A 210 16.28 -10.56 -15.62
C GLU A 210 15.91 -10.21 -14.17
N PHE A 211 15.70 -11.21 -13.32
CA PHE A 211 15.49 -11.02 -11.89
C PHE A 211 16.73 -10.44 -11.22
N ALA A 212 17.92 -10.98 -11.53
CA ALA A 212 19.18 -10.53 -10.96
C ALA A 212 19.48 -9.07 -11.35
N ASP A 213 19.21 -8.71 -12.60
CA ASP A 213 19.33 -7.34 -13.10
C ASP A 213 18.37 -6.38 -12.39
N TRP A 214 17.13 -6.80 -12.17
CA TRP A 214 16.18 -6.02 -11.38
C TRP A 214 16.64 -5.84 -9.94
N LEU A 215 17.11 -6.90 -9.30
CA LEU A 215 17.62 -6.88 -7.94
C LEU A 215 18.83 -5.94 -7.81
N ASP A 216 19.79 -5.96 -8.74
CA ASP A 216 20.96 -5.09 -8.70
C ASP A 216 20.56 -3.61 -8.76
N ARG A 217 19.64 -3.26 -9.69
CA ARG A 217 19.13 -1.88 -9.84
C ARG A 217 18.52 -1.31 -8.56
N VAL A 218 17.83 -2.14 -7.77
CA VAL A 218 17.18 -1.73 -6.51
C VAL A 218 18.15 -1.78 -5.33
N SER A 219 18.90 -2.87 -5.20
CA SER A 219 19.72 -3.17 -4.02
C SER A 219 20.91 -2.23 -3.85
N ARG A 220 21.41 -1.59 -4.91
CA ARG A 220 22.48 -0.57 -4.85
C ARG A 220 22.15 0.64 -3.96
N PHE A 221 20.88 0.87 -3.62
CA PHE A 221 20.44 1.91 -2.69
C PHE A 221 20.22 1.39 -1.26
N SER A 222 20.35 0.08 -1.03
CA SER A 222 20.22 -0.54 0.29
C SER A 222 21.53 -0.48 1.06
N LYS A 223 21.40 -0.35 2.38
CA LYS A 223 22.50 -0.52 3.35
C LYS A 223 22.34 -1.77 4.22
N LEU A 224 21.32 -2.58 3.90
CA LEU A 224 21.00 -3.82 4.60
C LEU A 224 21.33 -5.02 3.72
N ASP A 225 21.54 -6.16 4.36
CA ASP A 225 21.73 -7.43 3.67
C ASP A 225 20.40 -8.01 3.14
N GLU A 226 19.27 -7.42 3.57
CA GLU A 226 17.90 -7.74 3.18
C GLU A 226 17.31 -6.66 2.27
N VAL A 227 16.74 -7.07 1.14
CA VAL A 227 16.07 -6.18 0.18
C VAL A 227 14.61 -6.57 0.01
N LEU A 228 13.75 -5.56 -0.05
CA LEU A 228 12.33 -5.67 -0.37
C LEU A 228 12.14 -5.40 -1.86
N LEU A 229 11.39 -6.27 -2.52
CA LEU A 229 10.97 -6.12 -3.92
C LEU A 229 9.46 -6.35 -4.02
N TYR A 230 8.80 -5.57 -4.86
CA TYR A 230 7.37 -5.73 -5.17
C TYR A 230 7.23 -6.30 -6.57
N GLN A 231 6.67 -7.50 -6.69
CA GLN A 231 6.36 -8.12 -7.96
C GLN A 231 4.89 -7.85 -8.30
N GLY A 232 4.65 -7.05 -9.33
CA GLY A 232 3.31 -6.65 -9.76
C GLY A 232 3.28 -5.24 -10.33
N GLY A 233 2.06 -4.76 -10.60
CA GLY A 233 1.79 -3.44 -11.15
C GLY A 233 0.28 -3.13 -11.17
N ASP A 234 -0.12 -2.20 -12.04
CA ASP A 234 -1.51 -1.78 -12.22
C ASP A 234 -2.38 -2.95 -12.70
N TRP A 235 -3.40 -3.29 -11.90
CA TRP A 235 -4.33 -4.42 -12.10
C TRP A 235 -3.65 -5.75 -12.44
N ASP A 236 -2.42 -5.91 -11.98
CA ASP A 236 -1.61 -7.04 -12.37
C ASP A 236 -2.02 -8.27 -11.56
N PRO A 237 -2.48 -9.38 -12.19
CA PRO A 237 -2.92 -10.54 -11.44
C PRO A 237 -1.73 -11.23 -10.75
N PRO A 238 -1.97 -11.87 -9.58
CA PRO A 238 -0.94 -12.59 -8.85
C PRO A 238 -0.31 -13.67 -9.72
N ASP A 239 1.02 -13.71 -9.76
CA ASP A 239 1.77 -14.66 -10.57
C ASP A 239 1.87 -16.03 -9.89
N ALA A 240 1.26 -17.04 -10.50
CA ALA A 240 1.28 -18.42 -10.01
C ALA A 240 2.61 -19.13 -10.27
N GLY A 241 3.49 -18.59 -11.13
CA GLY A 241 4.84 -19.12 -11.38
C GLY A 241 5.88 -18.70 -10.35
N LEU A 242 5.60 -17.66 -9.55
CA LEU A 242 6.55 -17.16 -8.54
C LEU A 242 6.95 -18.22 -7.49
N PRO A 243 6.01 -19.01 -6.90
CA PRO A 243 6.37 -20.08 -5.97
C PRO A 243 7.40 -21.06 -6.53
N GLU A 244 7.19 -21.53 -7.75
CA GLU A 244 8.09 -22.51 -8.37
C GLU A 244 9.45 -21.89 -8.68
N PHE A 245 9.48 -20.67 -9.21
CA PHE A 245 10.73 -19.95 -9.43
C PHE A 245 11.55 -19.78 -8.14
N VAL A 246 10.89 -19.41 -7.03
CA VAL A 246 11.57 -19.25 -5.73
C VAL A 246 12.07 -20.59 -5.17
N LYS A 247 11.29 -21.66 -5.33
CA LYS A 247 11.71 -23.02 -4.95
C LYS A 247 12.93 -23.46 -5.75
N GLU A 248 12.90 -23.28 -7.06
CA GLU A 248 13.98 -23.66 -7.96
C GLU A 248 15.26 -22.85 -7.71
N TRP A 249 15.15 -21.52 -7.60
CA TRP A 249 16.28 -20.63 -7.29
C TRP A 249 16.98 -21.06 -6.00
N ASN A 250 16.21 -21.26 -4.93
CA ASN A 250 16.75 -21.67 -3.64
C ASN A 250 17.29 -23.11 -3.67
N GLY A 251 16.62 -24.02 -4.39
CA GLY A 251 17.03 -25.42 -4.55
C GLY A 251 18.34 -25.58 -5.33
N ARG A 252 18.59 -24.71 -6.31
CA ARG A 252 19.86 -24.61 -7.04
C ARG A 252 20.98 -23.96 -6.20
N GLY A 253 20.69 -23.47 -5.00
CA GLY A 253 21.67 -22.85 -4.12
C GLY A 253 22.11 -21.44 -4.53
N LEU A 254 21.34 -20.79 -5.43
CA LEU A 254 21.63 -19.44 -5.89
C LEU A 254 21.52 -18.41 -4.75
N LYS A 255 22.21 -17.28 -4.91
CA LYS A 255 22.28 -16.19 -3.92
C LYS A 255 21.81 -14.87 -4.54
N PRO A 256 21.14 -14.00 -3.77
CA PRO A 256 20.69 -14.18 -2.37
C PRO A 256 19.55 -15.20 -2.23
N ARG A 257 19.21 -15.61 -0.99
CA ARG A 257 18.05 -16.49 -0.75
C ARG A 257 16.75 -15.71 -1.00
N LEU A 258 15.82 -16.28 -1.74
CA LEU A 258 14.53 -15.64 -2.02
C LEU A 258 13.44 -16.10 -1.05
N ARG A 259 12.55 -15.20 -0.67
CA ARG A 259 11.36 -15.48 0.13
C ARG A 259 10.18 -14.69 -0.42
N ILE A 260 9.10 -15.39 -0.74
CA ILE A 260 7.78 -14.74 -0.94
C ILE A 260 7.30 -14.31 0.44
N SER A 261 6.87 -13.07 0.58
CA SER A 261 6.57 -12.46 1.89
C SER A 261 5.52 -11.39 1.82
N THR A 262 5.06 -10.95 3.00
CA THR A 262 4.37 -9.68 3.15
C THR A 262 5.33 -8.53 3.49
N PRO A 263 4.93 -7.27 3.27
CA PRO A 263 5.68 -6.10 3.73
C PRO A 263 5.88 -6.10 5.25
N THR A 264 4.86 -6.51 6.01
CA THR A 264 4.96 -6.68 7.47
C THR A 264 6.10 -7.64 7.85
N GLU A 265 6.18 -8.82 7.22
CA GLU A 265 7.27 -9.78 7.47
C GLU A 265 8.65 -9.23 7.13
N TYR A 266 8.77 -8.37 6.12
CA TYR A 266 10.04 -7.70 5.80
C TYR A 266 10.44 -6.73 6.91
N PHE A 267 9.55 -5.79 7.25
CA PHE A 267 9.86 -4.76 8.23
C PHE A 267 10.15 -5.33 9.62
N ASP A 268 9.38 -6.32 10.06
CA ASP A 268 9.64 -7.01 11.33
C ASP A 268 10.99 -7.73 11.33
N ALA A 269 11.47 -8.21 10.17
CA ALA A 269 12.79 -8.82 10.08
C ALA A 269 13.94 -7.80 10.07
N VAL A 270 13.76 -6.63 9.43
CA VAL A 270 14.85 -5.65 9.28
C VAL A 270 14.92 -4.63 10.42
N VAL A 271 13.85 -4.44 11.19
CA VAL A 271 13.81 -3.45 12.28
C VAL A 271 14.86 -3.76 13.36
N GLU A 272 15.16 -5.03 13.61
CA GLU A 272 16.20 -5.47 14.56
C GLU A 272 17.61 -5.02 14.15
N HIS A 273 17.83 -4.79 12.85
CA HIS A 273 19.10 -4.37 12.27
C HIS A 273 19.06 -2.89 11.81
N ALA A 274 17.94 -2.20 12.04
CA ALA A 274 17.70 -0.84 11.56
C ALA A 274 18.38 0.26 12.40
N GLY A 275 19.08 -0.09 13.49
CA GLY A 275 19.65 0.89 14.43
C GLY A 275 20.65 1.88 13.81
N ASN A 276 21.34 1.48 12.74
CA ASN A 276 22.33 2.32 12.05
C ASN A 276 21.80 2.93 10.74
N LEU A 277 20.50 2.83 10.47
CA LEU A 277 19.93 3.40 9.24
C LEU A 277 19.96 4.93 9.29
N PRO A 278 20.18 5.61 8.14
CA PRO A 278 20.16 7.06 8.09
C PRO A 278 18.81 7.63 8.52
N VAL A 279 18.84 8.81 9.14
CA VAL A 279 17.62 9.55 9.49
C VAL A 279 17.36 10.64 8.46
N VAL A 280 16.22 10.57 7.79
CA VAL A 280 15.73 11.58 6.85
C VAL A 280 14.78 12.53 7.58
N ARG A 281 14.87 13.83 7.29
CA ARG A 281 14.04 14.89 7.90
C ARG A 281 13.40 15.75 6.82
N GLY A 282 12.26 16.34 7.17
CA GLY A 282 11.52 17.21 6.27
C GLY A 282 10.72 16.43 5.22
N SER A 283 10.21 17.16 4.23
CA SER A 283 9.42 16.58 3.14
C SER A 283 10.30 15.71 2.22
N LEU A 284 9.82 14.53 1.85
CA LEU A 284 10.47 13.73 0.80
C LEU A 284 10.24 14.35 -0.58
N ASP A 285 9.13 15.07 -0.77
CA ASP A 285 8.80 15.76 -2.02
C ASP A 285 8.75 17.26 -1.81
N LYS A 286 9.58 18.03 -2.54
CA LYS A 286 9.59 19.50 -2.43
C LYS A 286 8.75 20.20 -3.50
N VAL A 287 8.54 19.59 -4.67
CA VAL A 287 7.71 20.11 -5.77
C VAL A 287 7.18 18.93 -6.58
N GLY A 288 5.87 18.94 -6.89
CA GLY A 288 5.08 17.80 -7.34
C GLY A 288 5.47 17.21 -8.70
N TRP A 289 5.61 15.89 -8.74
CA TRP A 289 5.51 15.13 -9.97
C TRP A 289 4.03 15.07 -10.37
N ALA A 290 3.76 15.46 -11.63
CA ALA A 290 2.53 15.37 -12.40
C ALA A 290 1.23 15.94 -11.77
N ALA A 291 0.81 17.07 -12.33
CA ALA A 291 -0.58 17.50 -12.40
C ALA A 291 -1.45 16.39 -13.04
N LEU A 292 -2.09 15.55 -12.23
CA LEU A 292 -3.20 14.70 -12.66
C LEU A 292 -4.48 15.54 -12.62
N TYR A 293 -4.66 16.41 -13.61
CA TYR A 293 -5.96 17.00 -13.87
C TYR A 293 -6.67 16.11 -14.90
N GLY A 294 -7.68 15.36 -14.46
CA GLY A 294 -8.77 14.99 -15.35
C GLY A 294 -9.48 16.26 -15.84
N VAL A 295 -10.41 16.12 -16.79
CA VAL A 295 -11.31 17.23 -17.17
C VAL A 295 -12.03 17.72 -15.91
N ASP A 296 -11.86 19.01 -15.57
CA ASP A 296 -12.40 19.67 -14.37
C ASP A 296 -11.85 19.22 -12.99
N GLY A 297 -10.59 18.76 -12.92
CA GLY A 297 -9.97 18.39 -11.63
C GLY A 297 -9.93 19.50 -10.58
N ASP A 298 -9.90 20.78 -11.00
CA ASP A 298 -9.99 21.93 -10.10
C ASP A 298 -11.40 22.11 -9.50
N GLY A 299 -12.45 21.82 -10.27
CA GLY A 299 -13.84 21.81 -9.81
C GLY A 299 -14.06 20.76 -8.72
N VAL A 300 -13.64 19.53 -8.99
CA VAL A 300 -13.68 18.43 -8.00
C VAL A 300 -12.93 18.79 -6.72
N ARG A 301 -11.74 19.40 -6.84
CA ARG A 301 -10.96 19.84 -5.67
C ARG A 301 -11.69 20.93 -4.87
N ARG A 302 -12.36 21.86 -5.53
CA ARG A 302 -13.15 22.91 -4.85
C ARG A 302 -14.30 22.28 -4.08
N GLU A 303 -15.08 21.42 -4.73
CA GLU A 303 -16.20 20.70 -4.10
C GLU A 303 -15.73 19.86 -2.92
N GLN A 304 -14.62 19.13 -3.07
CA GLN A 304 -14.04 18.33 -1.99
C GLN A 304 -13.70 19.20 -0.77
N ARG A 305 -13.10 20.38 -0.97
CA ARG A 305 -12.78 21.31 0.13
C ARG A 305 -14.05 21.84 0.79
N GLU A 306 -15.03 22.25 0.00
CA GLU A 306 -16.31 22.76 0.51
C GLU A 306 -17.03 21.70 1.35
N VAL A 307 -17.07 20.43 0.90
CA VAL A 307 -17.66 19.32 1.64
C VAL A 307 -16.90 19.03 2.93
N ILE A 308 -15.57 18.97 2.88
CA ILE A 308 -14.74 18.76 4.08
C ILE A 308 -14.96 19.86 5.11
N ASP A 309 -14.93 21.14 4.68
CA ASP A 309 -15.11 22.28 5.57
C ASP A 309 -16.53 22.30 6.18
N LEU A 310 -17.53 21.92 5.39
CA LEU A 310 -18.90 21.77 5.87
C LEU A 310 -19.02 20.64 6.90
N LEU A 311 -18.43 19.47 6.65
CA LEU A 311 -18.45 18.34 7.60
C LEU A 311 -17.78 18.71 8.91
N LEU A 312 -16.61 19.35 8.86
CA LEU A 312 -15.91 19.82 10.06
C LEU A 312 -16.71 20.90 10.81
N THR A 313 -17.43 21.75 10.08
CA THR A 313 -18.32 22.75 10.68
C THR A 313 -19.51 22.08 11.36
N CYS A 314 -20.15 21.11 10.69
CA CYS A 314 -21.23 20.30 11.26
C CYS A 314 -20.77 19.60 12.54
N GLU A 315 -19.60 18.95 12.55
CA GLU A 315 -19.07 18.29 13.74
C GLU A 315 -18.89 19.24 14.92
N LYS A 316 -18.36 20.45 14.69
CA LYS A 316 -18.19 21.47 15.73
C LYS A 316 -19.54 21.89 16.33
N PHE A 317 -20.52 22.25 15.50
CA PHE A 317 -21.84 22.67 15.97
C PHE A 317 -22.63 21.53 16.63
N LEU A 318 -22.57 20.32 16.06
CA LEU A 318 -23.22 19.15 16.65
C LEU A 318 -22.58 18.75 17.98
N THR A 319 -21.28 18.98 18.17
CA THR A 319 -20.61 18.79 19.46
C THR A 319 -21.11 19.81 20.50
N ILE A 320 -21.25 21.08 20.13
CA ILE A 320 -21.82 22.09 21.04
C ILE A 320 -23.27 21.71 21.39
N ALA A 321 -24.07 21.37 20.39
CA ALA A 321 -25.46 21.01 20.60
C ALA A 321 -25.62 19.73 21.43
N SER A 322 -24.68 18.78 21.33
CA SER A 322 -24.72 17.57 22.15
C SER A 322 -24.40 17.83 23.61
N LEU A 323 -23.49 18.76 23.90
CA LEU A 323 -23.25 19.26 25.26
C LEU A 323 -24.49 19.98 25.84
N MET A 324 -25.39 20.47 24.99
CA MET A 324 -26.67 21.09 25.38
C MET A 324 -27.85 20.10 25.45
N GLY A 325 -27.60 18.79 25.25
CA GLY A 325 -28.60 17.73 25.39
C GLY A 325 -29.16 17.16 24.09
N LEU A 326 -28.69 17.60 22.91
CA LEU A 326 -29.04 16.92 21.66
C LEU A 326 -28.24 15.61 21.48
N LYS A 327 -28.84 14.61 20.85
CA LYS A 327 -28.11 13.38 20.51
C LYS A 327 -27.11 13.67 19.38
N TYR A 328 -25.83 13.33 19.60
CA TYR A 328 -24.81 13.45 18.56
C TYR A 328 -25.04 12.40 17.44
N PRO A 329 -25.21 12.80 16.18
CA PRO A 329 -25.58 11.90 15.09
C PRO A 329 -24.34 11.20 14.48
N LEU A 330 -23.62 10.41 15.29
CA LEU A 330 -22.35 9.79 14.90
C LEU A 330 -22.46 8.97 13.60
N GLU A 331 -23.44 8.06 13.51
CA GLU A 331 -23.60 7.17 12.36
C GLU A 331 -23.92 7.92 11.06
N LEU A 332 -24.61 9.06 11.14
CA LEU A 332 -24.87 9.90 9.97
C LEU A 332 -23.57 10.57 9.52
N LEU A 333 -22.81 11.14 10.46
CA LEU A 333 -21.53 11.78 10.15
C LEU A 333 -20.53 10.77 9.56
N LYS A 334 -20.44 9.57 10.13
CA LYS A 334 -19.60 8.48 9.60
C LYS A 334 -19.95 8.09 8.16
N ARG A 335 -21.23 8.17 7.77
CA ARG A 335 -21.68 7.88 6.39
C ARG A 335 -21.48 9.04 5.42
N LEU A 336 -21.46 10.28 5.93
CA LEU A 336 -21.26 11.48 5.11
C LEU A 336 -19.78 11.70 4.78
N TRP A 337 -18.90 11.34 5.71
CA TRP A 337 -17.48 11.13 5.43
C TRP A 337 -17.27 9.90 4.56
#